data_AF-A0A1B6C1A2-F1
#
_entry.id   AF-A0A1B6C1A2-F1
#
_cell.length_a   1.000
_cell.length_b   1.000
_cell.length_c   1.000
_cell.angle_alpha   90.00
_cell.angle_beta   90.00
_cell.angle_gamma   90.00
#
_symmetry.space_group_name_H-M   'P 1'
#
loop_
_entity.id
_entity.type
_entity.pdbx_description
1 polymer ?
#
loop_
_entity_poly.entity_id
_entity_poly.type
_entity_poly.pdbx_seq_one_letter_code
_entity_poly.pdbx_strand_id
1 'polypeptide(L)'
;MKTIKKILTTVLINFSVIQNIASEINPQPDDVLFGAYDNLNHNITHLCTRNCIQGEPPKICYYKFVLENYHVLGRACGNCPNVRSDCDANQCVTADGVPK
;
A
#
# COMPACT_ATOMS: atom_id res chain seq x y z
N MET A 1 -46.08 19.95 -28.44
CA MET A 1 -45.02 18.91 -28.54
C MET A 1 -43.60 19.37 -28.13
N LYS A 2 -43.42 20.54 -27.48
CA LYS A 2 -42.09 21.05 -27.06
C LYS A 2 -41.75 20.79 -25.58
N THR A 3 -42.73 20.42 -24.76
CA THR A 3 -42.58 20.25 -23.31
C THR A 3 -42.02 18.87 -22.91
N ILE A 4 -42.37 17.81 -23.67
CA ILE A 4 -41.91 16.42 -23.41
C ILE A 4 -40.41 16.27 -23.70
N LYS A 5 -39.88 16.97 -24.72
CA LYS A 5 -38.46 16.91 -25.10
C LYS A 5 -37.54 17.52 -24.03
N LYS A 6 -38.01 18.55 -23.31
CA LYS A 6 -37.29 19.15 -22.16
C LYS A 6 -37.21 18.19 -20.98
N ILE A 7 -38.31 17.52 -20.64
CA ILE A 7 -38.36 16.56 -19.52
C ILE A 7 -37.45 15.35 -19.81
N LEU A 8 -37.43 14.86 -21.05
CA LEU A 8 -36.55 13.75 -21.44
C LEU A 8 -35.07 14.12 -21.43
N THR A 9 -34.71 15.36 -21.78
CA THR A 9 -33.32 15.83 -21.66
C THR A 9 -32.88 16.04 -20.22
N THR A 10 -33.75 16.44 -19.29
CA THR A 10 -33.35 16.63 -17.88
C THR A 10 -33.08 15.30 -17.16
N VAL A 11 -33.75 14.21 -17.57
CA VAL A 11 -33.58 12.89 -16.93
C VAL A 11 -32.27 12.19 -17.34
N LEU A 12 -31.77 12.41 -18.56
CA LEU A 12 -30.51 11.80 -19.04
C LEU A 12 -29.24 12.43 -18.43
N ILE A 13 -29.33 13.70 -17.99
CA ILE A 13 -28.17 14.42 -17.42
C ILE A 13 -27.89 13.97 -15.98
N ASN A 14 -28.87 13.42 -15.26
CA ASN A 14 -28.66 12.92 -13.89
C ASN A 14 -28.13 11.48 -13.82
N PHE A 15 -28.26 10.68 -14.88
CA PHE A 15 -27.74 9.30 -14.89
C PHE A 15 -26.26 9.21 -15.26
N SER A 16 -25.71 10.25 -15.91
CA SER A 16 -24.30 10.29 -16.32
C SER A 16 -23.36 10.85 -15.25
N VAL A 17 -23.88 11.33 -14.11
CA VAL A 17 -23.07 11.86 -12.99
C VAL A 17 -22.68 10.80 -11.97
N ILE A 18 -23.26 9.59 -12.03
CA ILE A 18 -22.76 8.45 -11.24
C ILE A 18 -21.77 7.67 -12.10
N GLN A 19 -20.77 8.36 -12.66
CA GLN A 19 -19.55 7.69 -13.08
C GLN A 19 -18.77 7.38 -11.81
N ASN A 20 -18.69 6.08 -11.52
CA ASN A 20 -17.89 5.48 -10.47
C ASN A 20 -16.56 6.23 -10.28
N ILE A 21 -16.49 7.10 -9.27
CA ILE A 21 -15.24 7.60 -8.70
C ILE A 21 -14.63 6.52 -7.80
N ALA A 22 -14.47 5.31 -8.34
CA ALA A 22 -13.42 4.43 -7.86
C ALA A 22 -12.16 4.87 -8.61
N SER A 23 -11.60 6.02 -8.20
CA SER A 23 -10.20 6.30 -8.53
C SER A 23 -9.42 5.10 -8.04
N GLU A 24 -8.80 4.37 -8.96
CA GLU A 24 -7.96 3.23 -8.66
C GLU A 24 -6.89 3.70 -7.66
N ILE A 25 -7.10 3.40 -6.37
CA ILE A 25 -6.21 3.84 -5.31
C ILE A 25 -4.94 3.04 -5.51
N ASN A 26 -3.92 3.62 -6.12
CA ASN A 26 -2.65 2.91 -6.27
C ASN A 26 -1.89 2.96 -4.93
N PRO A 27 -1.79 1.84 -4.20
CA PRO A 27 -1.12 1.84 -2.91
C PRO A 27 0.36 2.14 -3.08
N GLN A 28 0.98 2.55 -1.97
CA GLN A 28 2.43 2.61 -1.88
C GLN A 28 3.05 1.25 -2.24
N PRO A 29 4.22 1.22 -2.91
CA PRO A 29 4.97 -0.02 -3.12
C PRO A 29 5.26 -0.69 -1.77
N ASP A 30 5.16 -2.02 -1.71
CA ASP A 30 5.21 -2.81 -0.47
C ASP A 30 6.62 -3.14 0.03
N ASP A 31 7.61 -2.34 -0.38
CA ASP A 31 8.99 -2.65 -0.11
C ASP A 31 9.48 -2.04 1.21
N VAL A 32 9.06 -2.67 2.31
CA VAL A 32 9.54 -2.32 3.66
C VAL A 32 10.93 -2.89 3.92
N LEU A 33 11.31 -3.96 3.22
CA LEU A 33 12.54 -4.73 3.48
C LEU A 33 13.80 -3.97 3.06
N PHE A 34 13.73 -3.10 2.05
CA PHE A 34 14.88 -2.31 1.62
C PHE A 34 14.93 -0.89 2.21
N GLY A 35 13.96 -0.50 3.05
CA GLY A 35 13.89 0.86 3.63
C GLY A 35 13.74 1.97 2.58
N ALA A 36 13.39 1.61 1.34
CA ALA A 36 13.35 2.53 0.20
C ALA A 36 12.16 3.50 0.27
N TYR A 37 11.17 3.24 1.12
CA TYR A 37 9.96 4.04 1.26
C TYR A 37 10.24 5.46 1.79
N ASP A 38 11.29 5.68 2.58
CA ASP A 38 11.67 6.99 3.14
C ASP A 38 12.74 7.72 2.30
N ASN A 39 13.20 7.13 1.20
CA ASN A 39 14.30 7.68 0.42
C ASN A 39 13.79 8.69 -0.62
N LEU A 40 14.09 9.97 -0.41
CA LEU A 40 13.75 11.07 -1.34
C LEU A 40 14.39 10.93 -2.73
N ASN A 41 15.47 10.17 -2.87
CA ASN A 41 16.17 9.95 -4.14
C ASN A 41 15.60 8.75 -4.92
N HIS A 42 14.59 8.06 -4.39
CA HIS A 42 14.02 6.87 -5.01
C HIS A 42 12.90 7.25 -5.99
N ASN A 43 13.20 7.20 -7.28
CA ASN A 43 12.30 7.66 -8.34
C ASN A 43 11.27 6.59 -8.74
N ILE A 44 10.30 6.33 -7.86
CA ILE A 44 9.13 5.48 -8.15
C ILE A 44 7.86 6.35 -8.15
N THR A 45 7.01 6.13 -9.17
CA THR A 45 5.78 6.88 -9.49
C THR A 45 4.73 6.95 -8.37
N HIS A 46 4.92 6.26 -7.25
CA HIS A 46 3.94 6.14 -6.16
C HIS A 46 4.50 6.37 -4.76
N LEU A 47 5.74 6.85 -4.60
CA LEU A 47 6.30 7.08 -3.27
C LEU A 47 5.57 8.20 -2.51
N CYS A 48 5.29 8.00 -1.23
CA CYS A 48 4.63 8.98 -0.37
C CYS A 48 5.62 10.10 -0.02
N THR A 49 6.85 9.68 0.30
CA THR A 49 7.97 10.54 0.67
C THR A 49 8.26 11.56 -0.41
N ARG A 50 8.29 12.83 0.01
CA ARG A 50 8.51 14.00 -0.84
C ARG A 50 9.13 15.11 -0.01
N ASN A 51 9.72 16.09 -0.68
CA ASN A 51 10.24 17.26 0.02
C ASN A 51 9.09 18.11 0.59
N CYS A 52 9.29 18.68 1.77
CA CYS A 52 8.31 19.57 2.41
C CYS A 52 8.48 20.98 1.87
N ILE A 53 7.46 21.52 1.20
CA ILE A 53 7.47 22.88 0.65
C ILE A 53 6.44 23.72 1.40
N GLN A 54 6.86 24.90 1.85
CA GLN A 54 6.00 25.81 2.60
C GLN A 54 4.79 26.25 1.76
N GLY A 55 3.59 26.11 2.31
CA GLY A 55 2.34 26.50 1.65
C GLY A 55 1.74 25.43 0.73
N GLU A 56 2.44 24.31 0.49
CA GLU A 56 1.84 23.19 -0.24
C GLU A 56 0.81 22.44 0.61
N PRO A 57 -0.26 21.92 -0.02
CA PRO A 57 -1.23 21.09 0.68
C PRO A 57 -0.60 19.78 1.17
N PRO A 58 -1.13 19.19 2.25
CA PRO A 58 -0.78 17.84 2.66
C PRO A 58 -1.04 16.83 1.54
N LYS A 59 -0.18 15.81 1.43
CA LYS A 59 -0.38 14.71 0.48
C LYS A 59 -1.07 13.57 1.20
N ILE A 60 -2.09 12.99 0.57
CA ILE A 60 -2.76 11.80 1.06
C ILE A 60 -2.03 10.58 0.51
N CYS A 61 -1.64 9.65 1.39
CA CYS A 61 -0.93 8.43 1.03
C CYS A 61 -1.74 7.22 1.44
N TYR A 62 -1.79 6.21 0.56
CA TYR A 62 -2.59 5.01 0.74
C TYR A 62 -1.69 3.80 0.91
N TYR A 63 -1.83 3.14 2.05
CA TYR A 63 -1.05 1.95 2.38
C TYR A 63 -1.98 0.73 2.41
N LYS A 64 -1.49 -0.37 1.85
CA LYS A 64 -2.15 -1.68 1.94
C LYS A 64 -1.22 -2.62 2.67
N PHE A 65 -1.55 -2.92 3.92
CA PHE A 65 -0.79 -3.86 4.73
C PHE A 65 -1.40 -5.25 4.62
N VAL A 66 -0.54 -6.25 4.45
CA VAL A 66 -0.91 -7.66 4.61
C VAL A 66 -0.32 -8.11 5.93
N LEU A 67 -1.18 -8.50 6.88
CA LEU A 67 -0.76 -9.05 8.16
C LEU A 67 -0.78 -10.57 8.06
N GLU A 68 0.38 -11.18 8.31
CA GLU A 68 0.55 -12.61 8.34
C GLU A 68 1.02 -13.04 9.74
N ASN A 69 0.44 -14.12 10.26
CA ASN A 69 0.87 -14.68 11.52
C ASN A 69 2.13 -15.52 11.31
N TYR A 70 3.25 -15.07 11.88
CA TYR A 70 4.49 -15.84 11.92
C TYR A 70 4.74 -16.38 13.32
N HIS A 71 5.21 -17.63 13.37
CA HIS A 71 5.73 -18.24 14.60
C HIS A 71 7.24 -18.12 14.63
N VAL A 72 7.79 -17.90 15.83
CA VAL A 72 9.23 -17.94 16.09
C VAL A 72 9.78 -19.31 15.68
N LEU A 73 10.86 -19.32 14.90
CA LEU A 73 11.45 -20.54 14.33
C LEU A 73 10.42 -21.42 13.58
N GLY A 74 9.46 -20.77 12.93
CA GLY A 74 8.47 -21.44 12.10
C GLY A 74 9.06 -22.01 10.80
N ARG A 75 8.18 -22.49 9.92
CA ARG A 75 8.57 -23.16 8.66
C ARG A 75 9.49 -22.32 7.76
N ALA A 76 9.35 -20.98 7.79
CA ALA A 76 10.20 -20.08 7.02
C ALA A 76 11.68 -20.13 7.43
N CYS A 77 11.99 -20.58 8.65
CA CYS A 77 13.33 -20.64 9.21
C CYS A 77 14.11 -21.93 8.88
N GLY A 78 13.55 -22.84 8.08
CA GLY A 78 14.26 -24.06 7.66
C GLY A 78 14.80 -24.88 8.83
N ASN A 79 16.11 -25.15 8.82
CA ASN A 79 16.82 -25.88 9.88
C ASN A 79 17.47 -24.96 10.93
N CYS A 80 17.08 -23.69 11.03
CA CYS A 80 17.50 -22.83 12.14
C CYS A 80 17.03 -23.42 13.49
N PRO A 81 17.85 -23.44 14.55
CA PRO A 81 19.18 -22.82 14.67
C PRO A 81 20.37 -23.70 14.23
N ASN A 82 20.13 -24.94 13.82
CA ASN A 82 21.21 -25.89 13.47
C ASN A 82 21.99 -25.45 12.22
N VAL A 83 21.32 -24.80 11.27
CA VAL A 83 21.92 -24.21 10.08
C VAL A 83 21.79 -22.69 10.15
N ARG A 84 22.90 -22.00 10.46
CA ARG A 84 22.88 -20.56 10.77
C ARG A 84 22.39 -19.70 9.60
N SER A 85 22.67 -20.09 8.36
CA SER A 85 22.20 -19.38 7.16
C SER A 85 20.69 -19.43 7.00
N ASP A 86 20.03 -20.49 7.50
CA ASP A 86 18.58 -20.62 7.41
C ASP A 86 17.85 -19.64 8.35
N CYS A 87 18.55 -19.15 9.39
CA CYS A 87 18.03 -18.13 10.29
C CYS A 87 17.93 -16.75 9.62
N ASP A 88 18.65 -16.54 8.52
CA ASP A 88 18.62 -15.29 7.73
C ASP A 88 17.69 -15.43 6.50
N ALA A 89 16.90 -16.52 6.46
CA ALA A 89 15.93 -16.76 5.39
C ALA A 89 14.82 -15.70 5.41
N ASN A 90 14.31 -15.37 4.22
CA ASN A 90 13.19 -14.45 4.07
C ASN A 90 12.01 -14.90 4.94
N GLN A 91 11.39 -13.93 5.63
CA GLN A 91 10.24 -14.15 6.50
C GLN A 91 10.53 -15.04 7.73
N CYS A 92 11.78 -15.41 8.01
CA CYS A 92 12.13 -16.10 9.25
C CYS A 92 12.10 -15.13 10.44
N VAL A 93 11.23 -15.40 11.41
CA VAL A 93 11.24 -14.73 12.71
C VAL A 93 12.12 -15.55 13.65
N THR A 94 13.35 -15.09 13.86
CA THR A 94 14.26 -15.67 14.84
C THR A 94 13.88 -15.21 16.25
N ALA A 95 14.15 -16.04 17.26
CA ALA A 95 14.02 -15.60 18.65
C ALA A 95 15.15 -14.60 18.95
N ASP A 96 14.85 -13.53 19.68
CA ASP A 96 15.82 -12.54 20.18
C ASP A 96 16.77 -13.09 21.27
N GLY A 97 16.67 -14.40 21.57
CA GLY A 97 17.70 -15.14 22.27
C GLY A 97 17.84 -14.79 23.74
N VAL A 98 16.79 -14.32 24.43
CA VAL A 98 16.80 -14.19 25.89
C VAL A 98 16.11 -15.40 26.54
N PRO A 99 16.85 -16.39 27.04
CA PRO A 99 16.27 -17.47 27.83
C PRO A 99 15.75 -16.96 29.18
N LYS A 100 14.63 -17.53 29.66
CA LYS A 100 14.18 -17.40 31.05
C LYS A 100 14.85 -18.42 31.95
#